data_AF-L2GNV1-F1
#
_entry.id   AF-L2GNV1-F1
#
_cell.length_a   1.000
_cell.length_b   1.000
_cell.length_c   1.000
_cell.angle_alpha   90.00
_cell.angle_beta   90.00
_cell.angle_gamma   90.00
#
_symmetry.space_group_name_H-M   'P 1'
#
loop_
_entity.id
_entity.type
_entity.pdbx_description
1 polymer ?
#
loop_
_entity_poly.entity_id
_entity_poly.type
_entity_poly.pdbx_seq_one_letter_code
_entity_poly.pdbx_strand_id
1 'polypeptide(L)'
;VSKLTTISELWFDFGHIPIKAWKLLADFCGTTYLWISKTKIDVTVLNDPDLSKIKTLFLVDVGLTEMPCLSSLTGLEHLFLNGNQIGEVNLQSYFDAEKGTHRAMPNLKYLDLRGNPIFSMCTRIREVFTNRSMVIRLNNLRLCHPFSNVKHEMKKARTSPLNLIWSIGVGCHELVKLVVNTDLKHLYLLISSSTFILCTNVLWLLFY
;
A
#
# COMPACT_ATOMS: atom_id res chain seq x y z
N VAL A 1 -20.47 30.32 -1.48
CA VAL A 1 -19.82 29.33 -2.39
C VAL A 1 -19.54 28.08 -1.57
N SER A 2 -20.31 27.03 -1.79
CA SER A 2 -20.16 25.75 -1.09
C SER A 2 -18.76 25.19 -1.35
N LYS A 3 -17.95 25.06 -0.30
CA LYS A 3 -16.68 24.32 -0.37
C LYS A 3 -17.03 22.89 -0.80
N LEU A 4 -16.54 22.46 -1.96
CA LEU A 4 -16.53 21.04 -2.33
C LEU A 4 -15.52 20.34 -1.40
N THR A 5 -15.95 20.05 -0.17
CA THR A 5 -15.12 19.45 0.89
C THR A 5 -14.85 17.97 0.67
N THR A 6 -15.44 17.37 -0.37
CA THR A 6 -15.31 15.95 -0.65
C THR A 6 -15.51 15.71 -2.14
N ILE A 7 -14.43 15.32 -2.82
CA ILE A 7 -14.52 14.58 -4.09
C ILE A 7 -14.29 13.12 -3.71
N SER A 8 -15.37 12.35 -3.62
CA SER A 8 -15.33 10.90 -3.39
C SER A 8 -15.96 10.20 -4.58
N GLU A 9 -15.19 10.02 -5.64
CA GLU A 9 -15.53 9.06 -6.67
C GLU A 9 -14.52 7.91 -6.61
N LEU A 10 -15.06 6.71 -6.43
CA LEU A 10 -14.36 5.47 -6.72
C LEU A 10 -14.07 5.48 -8.22
N TRP A 11 -12.78 5.43 -8.57
CA TRP A 11 -12.25 5.23 -9.94
C TRP A 11 -11.91 6.50 -10.75
N PHE A 12 -11.48 7.60 -10.12
CA PHE A 12 -10.66 8.57 -10.85
C PHE A 12 -9.22 8.06 -10.97
N ASP A 13 -8.88 7.55 -12.15
CA ASP A 13 -7.52 7.19 -12.55
C ASP A 13 -6.76 8.47 -12.95
N PHE A 14 -5.90 8.94 -12.05
CA PHE A 14 -5.12 10.17 -12.27
C PHE A 14 -3.79 9.93 -13.00
N GLY A 15 -3.59 8.77 -13.63
CA GLY A 15 -2.31 8.42 -14.25
C GLY A 15 -1.77 9.39 -15.30
N HIS A 16 -2.59 10.35 -15.75
CA HIS A 16 -2.23 11.36 -16.74
C HIS A 16 -2.45 12.81 -16.30
N ILE A 17 -2.73 13.08 -15.01
CA ILE A 17 -3.04 14.45 -14.55
C ILE A 17 -1.75 15.21 -14.19
N PRO A 18 -1.46 16.37 -14.83
CA PRO A 18 -0.26 17.16 -14.54
C PRO A 18 -0.21 17.63 -13.08
N ILE A 19 0.98 17.77 -12.49
CA ILE A 19 1.22 18.31 -11.12
C ILE A 19 0.46 19.61 -10.85
N LYS A 20 0.37 20.49 -11.86
CA LYS A 20 -0.38 21.76 -11.75
C LYS A 20 -1.88 21.56 -11.52
N ALA A 21 -2.46 20.47 -12.03
CA ALA A 21 -3.85 20.12 -11.78
C ALA A 21 -4.03 19.49 -10.38
N TRP A 22 -3.03 18.78 -9.86
CA TRP A 22 -3.02 18.33 -8.47
C TRP A 22 -2.99 19.48 -7.46
N LYS A 23 -2.18 20.51 -7.71
CA LYS A 23 -2.18 21.76 -6.93
C LYS A 23 -3.58 22.39 -6.92
N LEU A 24 -4.21 22.51 -8.09
CA LEU A 24 -5.56 23.07 -8.22
C LEU A 24 -6.57 22.27 -7.39
N LEU A 25 -6.52 20.94 -7.43
CA LEU A 25 -7.41 20.06 -6.64
C LEU A 25 -7.12 20.14 -5.13
N ALA A 26 -5.85 20.24 -4.73
CA ALA A 26 -5.46 20.38 -3.32
C ALA A 26 -5.93 21.71 -2.73
N ASP A 27 -5.76 22.81 -3.47
CA ASP A 27 -6.11 24.15 -3.00
C ASP A 27 -7.61 24.44 -3.05
N PHE A 28 -8.32 23.97 -4.09
CA PHE A 28 -9.76 24.21 -4.19
C PHE A 28 -10.62 23.27 -3.33
N CYS A 29 -10.20 22.01 -3.14
CA CYS A 29 -11.03 21.00 -2.46
C CYS A 29 -10.55 20.66 -1.04
N GLY A 30 -9.39 21.19 -0.61
CA GLY A 30 -8.80 20.82 0.68
C GLY A 30 -8.38 19.34 0.72
N THR A 31 -8.01 18.79 -0.43
CA THR A 31 -7.74 17.37 -0.62
C THR A 31 -6.60 16.91 0.31
N THR A 32 -6.91 15.93 1.15
CA THR A 32 -5.93 15.27 2.05
C THR A 32 -5.66 13.82 1.65
N TYR A 33 -6.35 13.33 0.60
CA TYR A 33 -6.29 11.98 0.09
C TYR A 33 -5.86 12.00 -1.38
N LEU A 34 -4.81 11.27 -1.72
CA LEU A 34 -4.27 11.18 -3.07
C LEU A 34 -4.21 9.71 -3.48
N TRP A 35 -4.86 9.35 -4.59
CA TRP A 35 -4.84 7.99 -5.13
C TRP A 35 -4.26 7.96 -6.54
N ILE A 36 -3.21 7.17 -6.72
CA ILE A 36 -2.53 6.93 -7.99
C ILE A 36 -2.36 5.43 -8.14
N SER A 37 -2.82 4.86 -9.24
CA SER A 37 -2.70 3.43 -9.48
C SER A 37 -2.56 3.07 -10.95
N LYS A 38 -1.95 1.92 -11.24
CA LYS A 38 -1.88 1.33 -12.60
C LYS A 38 -1.26 2.25 -13.66
N THR A 39 -0.35 3.11 -13.24
CA THR A 39 0.33 4.07 -14.10
C THR A 39 1.76 4.28 -13.62
N LYS A 40 2.68 4.59 -14.53
CA LYS A 40 4.05 4.95 -14.15
C LYS A 40 4.07 6.41 -13.73
N ILE A 41 4.62 6.67 -12.54
CA ILE A 41 4.78 8.02 -12.01
C ILE A 41 6.24 8.29 -11.65
N ASP A 42 6.70 9.51 -11.93
CA ASP A 42 7.89 10.07 -11.28
C ASP A 42 7.51 10.51 -9.87
N VAL A 43 7.89 9.73 -8.86
CA VAL A 43 7.54 10.00 -7.45
C VAL A 43 8.21 11.25 -6.89
N THR A 44 9.24 11.79 -7.54
CA THR A 44 9.92 13.01 -7.05
C THR A 44 8.95 14.19 -7.03
N VAL A 45 8.00 14.21 -7.95
CA VAL A 45 6.96 15.24 -8.08
C VAL A 45 6.03 15.30 -6.86
N LEU A 46 5.94 14.21 -6.11
CA LEU A 46 5.13 14.13 -4.90
C LEU A 46 5.75 14.93 -3.75
N ASN A 47 7.00 15.40 -3.90
CA ASN A 47 7.63 16.27 -2.92
C ASN A 47 7.37 17.77 -3.11
N ASP A 48 6.50 18.12 -4.04
CA ASP A 48 6.10 19.52 -4.23
C ASP A 48 5.47 20.08 -2.93
N PRO A 49 5.89 21.27 -2.45
CA PRO A 49 5.31 21.91 -1.27
C PRO A 49 3.79 22.07 -1.32
N ASP A 50 3.20 22.16 -2.51
CA ASP A 50 1.76 22.25 -2.70
C ASP A 50 1.01 20.98 -2.26
N LEU A 51 1.70 19.83 -2.20
CA LEU A 51 1.16 18.55 -1.75
C LEU A 51 1.32 18.32 -0.24
N SER A 52 1.87 19.28 0.50
CA SER A 52 2.12 19.19 1.95
C SER A 52 0.87 18.91 2.81
N LYS A 53 -0.33 19.18 2.28
CA LYS A 53 -1.62 18.92 2.93
C LYS A 53 -2.06 17.45 2.85
N ILE A 54 -1.42 16.63 2.02
CA ILE A 54 -1.78 15.21 1.86
C ILE A 54 -1.49 14.44 3.15
N LYS A 55 -2.53 13.75 3.65
CA LYS A 55 -2.49 12.88 4.83
C LYS A 55 -2.54 11.40 4.47
N THR A 56 -3.13 11.06 3.33
CA THR A 56 -3.25 9.69 2.87
C THR A 56 -2.84 9.60 1.41
N LEU A 57 -1.90 8.71 1.11
CA LEU A 57 -1.38 8.52 -0.24
C LEU A 57 -1.44 7.05 -0.64
N PHE A 58 -2.06 6.78 -1.78
CA PHE A 58 -2.06 5.48 -2.44
C PHE A 58 -1.23 5.56 -3.71
N LEU A 59 -0.21 4.71 -3.81
CA LEU A 59 0.61 4.45 -4.98
C LEU A 59 0.53 2.95 -5.27
N VAL A 60 -0.59 2.50 -5.81
CA VAL A 60 -0.92 1.08 -5.94
C VAL A 60 -0.62 0.59 -7.35
N ASP A 61 0.24 -0.41 -7.51
CA ASP A 61 0.57 -0.97 -8.83
C ASP A 61 1.06 0.11 -9.81
N VAL A 62 2.03 0.93 -9.37
CA VAL A 62 2.62 2.02 -10.17
C VAL A 62 4.04 1.70 -10.64
N GLY A 63 4.48 0.45 -10.46
CA GLY A 63 5.78 -0.04 -10.90
C GLY A 63 6.97 0.41 -10.06
N LEU A 64 6.78 0.73 -8.77
CA LEU A 64 7.90 1.09 -7.90
C LEU A 64 8.79 -0.12 -7.63
N THR A 65 10.08 0.02 -7.89
CA THR A 65 11.11 -0.98 -7.55
C THR A 65 11.83 -0.64 -6.24
N GLU A 66 11.71 0.60 -5.78
CA GLU A 66 12.35 1.14 -4.58
C GLU A 66 11.35 1.93 -3.72
N MET A 67 11.70 2.13 -2.45
CA MET A 67 10.91 3.00 -1.57
C MET A 67 10.96 4.46 -2.07
N PRO A 68 9.83 5.12 -2.29
CA PRO A 68 9.81 6.52 -2.69
C PRO A 68 10.26 7.41 -1.51
N CYS A 69 11.15 8.37 -1.76
CA CYS A 69 11.49 9.38 -0.77
C CYS A 69 10.41 10.47 -0.74
N LEU A 70 9.59 10.50 0.30
CA LEU A 70 8.46 11.41 0.49
C LEU A 70 8.69 12.35 1.69
N SER A 71 9.95 12.72 1.94
CA SER A 71 10.37 13.43 3.16
C SER A 71 9.77 14.83 3.32
N SER A 72 9.29 15.45 2.25
CA SER A 72 8.59 16.74 2.30
C SER A 72 7.14 16.60 2.82
N LEU A 73 6.52 15.43 2.68
CA LEU A 73 5.16 15.13 3.12
C LEU A 73 5.14 14.81 4.63
N THR A 74 5.65 15.73 5.44
CA THR A 74 5.78 15.56 6.90
C THR A 74 4.45 15.36 7.63
N GLY A 75 3.34 15.80 7.01
CA GLY A 75 1.97 15.59 7.48
C GLY A 75 1.34 14.25 7.08
N LEU A 76 2.02 13.41 6.30
CA LEU A 76 1.47 12.15 5.82
C LEU A 76 1.23 11.16 6.97
N GLU A 77 0.03 10.61 7.04
CA GLU A 77 -0.43 9.70 8.09
C GLU A 77 -0.55 8.25 7.59
N HIS A 78 -0.97 8.05 6.34
CA HIS A 78 -1.15 6.72 5.75
C HIS A 78 -0.52 6.65 4.36
N LEU A 79 0.29 5.62 4.12
CA LEU A 79 0.94 5.36 2.85
C LEU A 79 0.66 3.93 2.39
N PHE A 80 0.12 3.79 1.19
CA PHE A 80 -0.20 2.50 0.58
C PHE A 80 0.63 2.31 -0.68
N LEU A 81 1.55 1.35 -0.66
CA LEU A 81 2.45 0.99 -1.76
C LEU A 81 2.13 -0.40 -2.31
N ASN A 82 0.86 -0.82 -2.22
CA ASN A 82 0.46 -2.18 -2.54
C ASN A 82 0.72 -2.55 -4.01
N GLY A 83 1.11 -3.80 -4.26
CA GLY A 83 1.22 -4.32 -5.62
C GLY A 83 2.33 -3.72 -6.47
N ASN A 84 3.37 -3.15 -5.85
CA ASN A 84 4.58 -2.71 -6.56
C ASN A 84 5.63 -3.82 -6.59
N GLN A 85 6.84 -3.50 -7.07
CA GLN A 85 7.96 -4.42 -7.24
C GLN A 85 9.10 -4.14 -6.24
N ILE A 86 8.77 -3.63 -5.04
CA ILE A 86 9.76 -3.29 -4.01
C ILE A 86 10.33 -4.58 -3.41
N GLY A 87 11.60 -4.88 -3.72
CA GLY A 87 12.31 -6.03 -3.15
C GLY A 87 12.98 -5.72 -1.81
N GLU A 88 13.52 -4.52 -1.68
CA GLU A 88 14.24 -4.06 -0.49
C GLU A 88 13.59 -2.80 0.07
N VAL A 89 13.23 -2.82 1.36
CA VAL A 89 12.81 -1.62 2.06
C VAL A 89 14.05 -0.88 2.55
N ASN A 90 14.68 -0.16 1.62
CA ASN A 90 15.83 0.70 1.85
C ASN A 90 15.39 2.16 1.97
N LEU A 91 15.92 2.89 2.95
CA LEU A 91 15.56 4.27 3.26
C LEU A 91 16.74 5.24 3.14
N GLN A 92 17.82 4.85 2.46
CA GLN A 92 19.01 5.67 2.28
C GLN A 92 18.70 7.03 1.63
N SER A 93 17.69 7.09 0.76
CA SER A 93 17.22 8.33 0.12
C SER A 93 16.62 9.35 1.09
N TYR A 94 16.37 8.97 2.35
CA TYR A 94 15.96 9.88 3.42
C TYR A 94 17.14 10.48 4.18
N PHE A 95 18.38 10.01 3.96
CA PHE A 95 19.55 10.51 4.68
C PHE A 95 19.93 11.92 4.23
N ASP A 96 20.02 12.84 5.18
CA ASP A 96 20.51 14.19 4.98
C ASP A 96 21.99 14.24 5.42
N ALA A 97 22.89 14.33 4.43
CA ALA A 97 24.33 14.31 4.67
C ALA A 97 24.82 15.56 5.43
N GLU A 98 24.18 16.71 5.22
CA GLU A 98 24.56 17.97 5.88
C GLU A 98 24.21 17.91 7.37
N LYS A 99 23.03 17.36 7.69
CA LYS A 99 22.56 17.22 9.08
C LYS A 99 23.05 15.93 9.75
N GLY A 100 23.70 15.04 9.02
CA GLY A 100 24.12 13.72 9.49
C GLY A 100 22.96 12.84 10.02
N THR A 101 21.72 13.12 9.60
CA THR A 101 20.51 12.50 10.15
C THR A 101 19.51 12.17 9.05
N HIS A 102 18.58 11.25 9.31
CA HIS A 102 17.49 10.97 8.37
C HIS A 102 16.38 12.02 8.48
N ARG A 103 15.79 12.38 7.34
CA ARG A 103 14.58 13.18 7.28
C ARG A 103 13.42 12.35 7.81
N ALA A 104 12.88 12.74 8.96
CA ALA A 104 11.80 12.02 9.61
C ALA A 104 10.44 12.25 8.94
N MET A 105 9.59 11.23 8.95
CA MET A 105 8.15 11.29 8.67
C MET A 105 7.38 10.99 9.96
N PRO A 106 7.30 11.95 10.89
CA PRO A 106 6.87 11.71 12.27
C PRO A 106 5.38 11.37 12.42
N ASN A 107 4.57 11.70 11.41
CA ASN A 107 3.12 11.51 11.46
C ASN A 107 2.66 10.19 10.83
N LEU A 108 3.55 9.42 10.19
CA LEU A 108 3.16 8.22 9.48
C LEU A 108 2.74 7.12 10.47
N LYS A 109 1.45 6.78 10.45
CA LYS A 109 0.82 5.77 11.32
C LYS A 109 0.71 4.42 10.63
N TYR A 110 0.62 4.40 9.30
CA TYR A 110 0.39 3.17 8.55
C TYR A 110 1.18 3.15 7.25
N LEU A 111 1.89 2.06 7.01
CA LEU A 111 2.55 1.75 5.75
C LEU A 111 2.09 0.37 5.26
N ASP A 112 1.41 0.34 4.10
CA ASP A 112 1.03 -0.90 3.43
C ASP A 112 2.00 -1.23 2.31
N LEU A 113 2.58 -2.42 2.37
CA LEU A 113 3.57 -2.93 1.44
C LEU A 113 3.16 -4.31 0.89
N ARG A 114 1.89 -4.72 1.07
CA ARG A 114 1.41 -6.00 0.53
C ARG A 114 1.51 -6.03 -0.99
N GLY A 115 1.63 -7.22 -1.56
CA GLY A 115 1.82 -7.41 -2.99
C GLY A 115 3.20 -7.04 -3.51
N ASN A 116 4.17 -6.70 -2.65
CA ASN A 116 5.56 -6.48 -3.04
C ASN A 116 6.44 -7.73 -2.75
N PRO A 117 7.47 -8.00 -3.57
CA PRO A 117 8.39 -9.13 -3.39
C PRO A 117 9.48 -8.86 -2.31
N ILE A 118 9.08 -8.39 -1.12
CA ILE A 118 10.03 -7.90 -0.11
C ILE A 118 10.87 -9.03 0.48
N PHE A 119 12.18 -8.96 0.27
CA PHE A 119 13.16 -9.89 0.79
C PHE A 119 14.15 -9.28 1.81
N SER A 120 14.19 -7.95 1.97
CA SER A 120 15.01 -7.30 2.99
C SER A 120 14.38 -5.99 3.47
N MET A 121 14.73 -5.57 4.69
CA MET A 121 14.27 -4.30 5.27
C MET A 121 15.36 -3.71 6.16
N CYS A 122 15.60 -2.41 5.99
CA CYS A 122 16.62 -1.68 6.74
C CYS A 122 16.27 -1.60 8.24
N THR A 123 17.27 -1.77 9.10
CA THR A 123 17.14 -1.69 10.56
C THR A 123 16.95 -0.25 11.07
N ARG A 124 17.30 0.75 10.24
CA ARG A 124 17.19 2.19 10.53
C ARG A 124 15.80 2.75 10.24
N ILE A 125 14.81 1.90 9.98
CA ILE A 125 13.42 2.32 9.69
C ILE A 125 12.81 3.24 10.75
N ARG A 126 13.22 3.07 12.02
CA ARG A 126 12.84 3.92 13.15
C ARG A 126 13.41 5.35 13.11
N GLU A 127 14.46 5.59 12.32
CA GLU A 127 15.05 6.93 12.15
C GLU A 127 14.24 7.78 11.18
N VAL A 128 13.56 7.14 10.22
CA VAL A 128 12.64 7.81 9.30
C VAL A 128 11.24 7.83 9.87
N PHE A 129 10.70 6.68 10.27
CA PHE A 129 9.36 6.57 10.80
C PHE A 129 9.36 6.54 12.33
N THR A 130 9.27 7.73 12.93
CA THR A 130 9.42 7.93 14.38
C THR A 130 8.11 7.82 15.15
N ASN A 131 6.97 7.63 14.46
CA ASN A 131 5.67 7.50 15.11
C ASN A 131 5.58 6.21 15.93
N ARG A 132 5.33 6.34 17.24
CA ARG A 132 5.30 5.21 18.18
C ARG A 132 4.09 4.28 18.03
N SER A 133 3.08 4.68 17.26
CA SER A 133 1.91 3.86 16.94
C SER A 133 1.97 3.28 15.53
N MET A 134 3.11 3.42 14.84
CA MET A 134 3.20 3.01 13.44
C MET A 134 3.04 1.50 13.27
N VAL A 135 2.28 1.14 12.22
CA VAL A 135 2.12 -0.21 11.73
C VAL A 135 2.66 -0.31 10.30
N ILE A 136 3.48 -1.33 10.03
CA ILE A 136 3.89 -1.72 8.69
C ILE A 136 3.24 -3.05 8.35
N ARG A 137 2.53 -3.12 7.23
CA ARG A 137 1.85 -4.32 6.76
C ARG A 137 2.58 -4.91 5.57
N LEU A 138 3.04 -6.14 5.72
CA LEU A 138 3.53 -7.02 4.66
C LEU A 138 2.48 -8.10 4.38
N ASN A 139 2.69 -8.94 3.36
CA ASN A 139 1.75 -10.01 2.97
C ASN A 139 1.27 -10.85 4.16
N ASN A 140 2.23 -11.43 4.88
CA ASN A 140 1.97 -12.36 5.97
C ASN A 140 2.49 -11.86 7.32
N LEU A 141 2.92 -10.60 7.40
CA LEU A 141 3.55 -10.04 8.60
C LEU A 141 2.98 -8.66 8.90
N ARG A 142 2.78 -8.39 10.18
CA ARG A 142 2.42 -7.06 10.68
C ARG A 142 3.49 -6.65 11.68
N LEU A 143 4.20 -5.58 11.38
CA LEU A 143 5.21 -5.01 12.27
C LEU A 143 4.60 -3.80 12.98
N CYS A 144 4.67 -3.78 14.31
CA CYS A 144 4.29 -2.63 15.12
C CYS A 144 5.55 -2.00 15.73
N HIS A 145 5.54 -0.69 15.94
CA HIS A 145 6.58 -0.02 16.71
C HIS A 145 6.70 -0.64 18.13
N PRO A 146 7.91 -0.84 18.69
CA PRO A 146 9.22 -0.43 18.22
C PRO A 146 9.91 -1.47 17.32
N PHE A 147 9.27 -1.90 16.23
CA PHE A 147 9.81 -2.72 15.13
C PHE A 147 10.85 -3.75 15.61
N SER A 148 10.48 -4.53 16.64
CA SER A 148 11.40 -5.40 17.34
C SER A 148 12.01 -6.40 16.36
N ASN A 149 13.35 -6.44 16.34
CA ASN A 149 14.19 -7.28 15.48
C ASN A 149 13.54 -7.65 14.13
N VAL A 150 13.31 -6.66 13.26
CA VAL A 150 12.71 -6.81 11.92
C VAL A 150 13.26 -8.02 11.16
N LYS A 151 14.58 -8.27 11.24
CA LYS A 151 15.24 -9.41 10.60
C LYS A 151 14.71 -10.75 11.12
N HIS A 152 14.50 -10.88 12.43
CA HIS A 152 13.93 -12.07 13.05
C HIS A 152 12.49 -12.29 12.60
N GLU A 153 11.65 -11.24 12.66
CA GLU A 153 10.24 -11.33 12.25
C GLU A 153 10.08 -11.70 10.77
N MET A 154 10.91 -11.13 9.90
CA MET A 154 10.95 -11.49 8.48
C MET A 154 11.42 -12.93 8.25
N LYS A 155 12.42 -13.41 9.01
CA LYS A 155 12.88 -14.81 8.92
C LYS A 155 11.79 -15.76 9.37
N LYS A 156 11.15 -15.50 10.52
CA LYS A 156 10.05 -16.29 11.07
C LYS A 156 8.90 -16.40 10.07
N ALA A 157 8.50 -15.28 9.48
CA ALA A 157 7.41 -15.23 8.49
C ALA A 157 7.70 -16.05 7.20
N ARG A 158 8.98 -16.26 6.85
CA ARG A 158 9.36 -17.15 5.72
C ARG A 158 9.37 -18.63 6.08
N THR A 159 9.65 -18.94 7.34
CA THR A 159 9.81 -20.33 7.81
C THR A 159 8.52 -20.93 8.36
N SER A 160 7.50 -20.12 8.67
CA SER A 160 6.21 -20.63 9.12
C SER A 160 5.50 -21.35 7.97
N PRO A 161 5.08 -22.63 8.14
CA PRO A 161 4.33 -23.34 7.12
C PRO A 161 3.09 -22.54 6.77
N LEU A 162 2.94 -22.25 5.48
CA LEU A 162 1.83 -21.50 4.96
C LEU A 162 0.54 -22.30 5.19
N ASN A 163 -0.24 -21.94 6.21
CA ASN A 163 -1.69 -22.13 6.14
C ASN A 163 -2.19 -21.15 5.06
N LEU A 164 -2.04 -21.55 3.81
CA LEU A 164 -2.46 -20.84 2.60
C LEU A 164 -3.99 -20.81 2.56
N ILE A 165 -4.58 -19.85 3.26
CA ILE A 165 -5.89 -19.34 2.88
C ILE A 165 -5.63 -18.25 1.84
N TRP A 166 -5.69 -18.63 0.56
CA TRP A 166 -5.68 -17.65 -0.53
C TRP A 166 -6.90 -16.74 -0.36
N SER A 167 -6.65 -15.46 -0.08
CA SER A 167 -7.63 -14.40 -0.32
C SER A 167 -7.21 -13.75 -1.62
N ILE A 168 -7.82 -14.12 -2.74
CA ILE A 168 -7.65 -13.38 -3.99
C ILE A 168 -8.38 -12.05 -3.78
N GLY A 169 -7.63 -11.00 -3.50
CA GLY A 169 -8.15 -9.65 -3.47
C GLY A 169 -8.42 -9.21 -4.91
N VAL A 170 -9.63 -9.46 -5.40
CA VAL A 170 -10.12 -8.75 -6.59
C VAL A 170 -10.47 -7.34 -6.12
N GLY A 171 -9.92 -6.33 -6.80
CA GLY A 171 -10.13 -4.93 -6.46
C GLY A 171 -11.61 -4.61 -6.27
N CYS A 172 -11.92 -3.94 -5.16
CA CYS A 172 -13.14 -3.19 -4.89
C CYS A 172 -14.43 -3.79 -5.50
N HIS A 173 -14.93 -4.90 -4.95
CA HIS A 173 -16.31 -5.21 -4.60
C HIS A 173 -16.48 -6.74 -4.53
N GLU A 174 -17.05 -7.22 -3.42
CA GLU A 174 -17.37 -8.61 -3.05
C GLU A 174 -16.25 -9.53 -2.54
N LEU A 175 -16.47 -10.07 -1.33
CA LEU A 175 -15.63 -11.08 -0.68
C LEU A 175 -16.10 -12.47 -1.12
N VAL A 176 -15.39 -13.12 -2.04
CA VAL A 176 -15.53 -14.56 -2.28
C VAL A 176 -14.49 -15.28 -1.43
N LYS A 177 -14.93 -16.07 -0.44
CA LYS A 177 -14.05 -16.97 0.32
C LYS A 177 -13.97 -18.32 -0.37
N LEU A 178 -12.80 -18.67 -0.87
CA LEU A 178 -12.49 -20.04 -1.29
C LEU A 178 -11.83 -20.78 -0.11
N VAL A 179 -12.48 -21.80 0.43
CA VAL A 179 -11.91 -22.66 1.46
C VAL A 179 -11.51 -23.97 0.80
N VAL A 180 -10.21 -24.23 0.69
CA VAL A 180 -9.68 -25.52 0.27
C VAL A 180 -9.28 -26.28 1.53
N ASN A 181 -10.07 -27.31 1.86
CA ASN A 181 -9.72 -28.25 2.93
C ASN A 181 -8.92 -29.40 2.29
N THR A 182 -7.70 -29.63 2.78
CA THR A 182 -6.78 -30.64 2.23
C THR A 182 -7.19 -32.08 2.53
N ASP A 183 -8.30 -32.31 3.24
CA ASP A 183 -8.64 -33.64 3.76
C ASP A 183 -10.02 -34.22 3.39
N LEU A 184 -10.72 -33.81 2.32
CA LEU A 184 -11.73 -34.65 1.60
C LEU A 184 -12.47 -33.87 0.49
N LYS A 185 -12.30 -34.35 -0.76
CA LYS A 185 -13.18 -34.41 -1.97
C LYS A 185 -14.29 -33.36 -2.27
N HIS A 186 -14.50 -32.28 -1.54
CA HIS A 186 -15.55 -31.30 -1.83
C HIS A 186 -15.08 -29.85 -1.74
N LEU A 187 -15.37 -29.09 -2.80
CA LEU A 187 -15.18 -27.65 -2.90
C LEU A 187 -16.50 -26.95 -2.49
N TYR A 188 -16.47 -26.09 -1.48
CA TYR A 188 -17.64 -25.30 -1.08
C TYR A 188 -17.45 -23.84 -1.46
N LEU A 189 -18.42 -23.28 -2.18
CA LEU A 189 -18.50 -21.86 -2.51
C LEU A 189 -19.50 -21.21 -1.54
N LEU A 190 -19.04 -20.31 -0.67
CA LEU A 190 -19.90 -19.53 0.23
C LEU A 190 -20.01 -18.11 -0.32
N ILE A 191 -21.13 -17.83 -0.97
CA ILE A 191 -21.48 -16.51 -1.49
C ILE A 191 -22.38 -15.82 -0.46
N SER A 192 -21.98 -14.65 0.04
CA SER A 192 -22.83 -13.82 0.89
C SER A 192 -23.52 -12.74 0.05
N SER A 193 -24.85 -12.86 -0.02
CA SER A 193 -25.87 -11.89 -0.42
C SER A 193 -26.31 -11.81 -1.89
N SER A 194 -27.59 -12.19 -2.06
CA SER A 194 -28.66 -11.51 -2.79
C SER A 194 -28.57 -11.22 -4.29
N THR A 195 -27.71 -11.87 -5.07
CA THR A 195 -27.92 -11.93 -6.52
C THR A 195 -27.37 -13.23 -7.09
N PHE A 196 -28.27 -14.09 -7.59
CA PHE A 196 -27.90 -15.30 -8.31
C PHE A 196 -27.28 -14.91 -9.66
N ILE A 197 -25.99 -15.17 -9.84
CA ILE A 197 -25.37 -15.25 -11.17
C ILE A 197 -24.90 -16.70 -11.36
N LEU A 198 -25.63 -17.45 -12.18
CA LEU A 198 -25.19 -18.74 -12.68
C LEU A 198 -24.03 -18.50 -13.66
N CYS A 199 -22.79 -18.67 -13.21
CA CYS A 199 -21.66 -18.84 -14.12
C CYS A 199 -21.36 -20.33 -14.27
N THR A 200 -22.07 -20.99 -15.18
CA THR A 200 -21.57 -22.22 -15.80
C THR A 200 -20.33 -21.88 -16.61
N ASN A 201 -19.27 -22.69 -16.47
CA ASN A 201 -18.03 -22.73 -17.27
C ASN A 201 -16.75 -22.11 -16.67
N VAL A 202 -16.35 -22.51 -15.47
CA VAL A 202 -14.93 -22.41 -15.03
C VAL A 202 -14.26 -23.79 -14.91
N LEU A 203 -14.98 -24.89 -15.12
CA LEU A 203 -14.42 -26.25 -14.98
C LEU A 203 -13.57 -26.75 -16.16
N TRP A 204 -13.43 -25.99 -17.26
CA TRP A 204 -12.83 -26.51 -18.49
C TRP A 204 -11.33 -26.17 -18.70
N LEU A 205 -10.71 -25.38 -17.83
CA LEU A 205 -9.31 -24.93 -18.01
C LEU A 205 -8.29 -25.58 -17.05
N LEU A 206 -8.69 -26.56 -16.24
CA LEU A 206 -7.79 -27.23 -15.28
C LEU A 206 -7.44 -28.69 -15.62
N PHE A 207 -7.82 -29.20 -16.80
CA PHE A 207 -7.55 -30.59 -17.18
C PHE A 207 -7.05 -30.83 -18.61
N TYR A 208 -6.41 -29.86 -19.26
CA TYR A 208 -5.53 -30.12 -20.42
C TYR A 208 -4.32 -29.18 -20.43
#